data_AF-A0A2V9AJC3-F1
#
_entry.id   AF-A0A2V9AJC3-F1
#
_cell.length_a   1.000
_cell.length_b   1.000
_cell.length_c   1.000
_cell.angle_alpha   90.00
_cell.angle_beta   90.00
_cell.angle_gamma   90.00
#
_symmetry.space_group_name_H-M   'P 1'
#
loop_
_entity.id
_entity.type
_entity.pdbx_description
1 polymer ?
#
loop_
_entity_poly.entity_id
_entity_poly.type
_entity_poly.pdbx_seq_one_letter_code
_entity_poly.pdbx_strand_id
1 'polypeptide(L)'
;GAQQEPQPGFHVLMIQLTLGVAENGTLKKYYVKIGQGYIEQGATWKIAAEQREAETRLKAPAEKKDLYPAGVNAEKEIAEALETAAKSHKRVLLIFGGNWCYDCHVLDEAFHTPEIAPTLNRNFVVAHIDIGEYDKNLDLAKKYEVPLKRGVPAAAVLESDGKLLFTQKNQEFEKARSLAPEDVLAFLNKWKPATAK
;
A
#
# COMPACT_ATOMS: atom_id res chain seq x y z
N GLY A 1 -6.71 -14.72 -6.74
CA GLY A 1 -7.61 -15.89 -6.73
C GLY A 1 -9.01 -15.37 -6.91
N ALA A 2 -9.78 -15.98 -7.81
CA ALA A 2 -11.10 -15.52 -8.22
C ALA A 2 -12.01 -15.23 -7.00
N GLN A 3 -12.59 -14.04 -6.96
CA GLN A 3 -13.76 -13.79 -6.11
C GLN A 3 -14.87 -14.69 -6.64
N GLN A 4 -15.07 -15.85 -6.01
CA GLN A 4 -16.21 -16.72 -6.30
C GLN A 4 -17.49 -15.93 -6.01
N GLU A 5 -18.39 -15.87 -6.99
CA GLU A 5 -19.72 -15.30 -6.79
C GLU A 5 -20.39 -15.98 -5.57
N PRO A 6 -21.08 -15.21 -4.72
CA PRO A 6 -21.70 -15.76 -3.51
C PRO A 6 -22.77 -16.79 -3.89
N GLN A 7 -22.48 -18.07 -3.64
CA GLN A 7 -23.47 -19.14 -3.75
C GLN A 7 -24.36 -19.16 -2.51
N PRO A 8 -25.69 -19.35 -2.65
CA PRO A 8 -26.58 -19.50 -1.50
C PRO A 8 -26.11 -20.63 -0.56
N GLY A 9 -26.02 -20.35 0.75
CA GLY A 9 -25.56 -21.32 1.75
C GLY A 9 -24.04 -21.52 1.81
N PHE A 10 -23.25 -20.73 1.07
CA PHE A 10 -21.79 -20.72 1.17
C PHE A 10 -21.30 -19.52 2.00
N HIS A 11 -20.55 -19.80 3.05
CA HIS A 11 -20.01 -18.81 3.97
C HIS A 11 -18.48 -18.85 3.96
N VAL A 12 -17.84 -17.69 3.96
CA VAL A 12 -16.37 -17.60 4.00
C VAL A 12 -15.93 -17.00 5.33
N LEU A 13 -15.10 -17.74 6.06
CA LEU A 13 -14.38 -17.27 7.24
C LEU A 13 -12.98 -16.84 6.81
N MET A 14 -12.65 -15.57 7.00
CA MET A 14 -11.30 -15.05 6.77
C MET A 14 -10.63 -14.77 8.12
N ILE A 15 -9.51 -15.45 8.38
CA ILE A 15 -8.72 -15.32 9.60
C ILE A 15 -7.38 -14.68 9.22
N GLN A 16 -7.03 -13.59 9.89
CA GLN A 16 -5.72 -12.97 9.78
C GLN A 16 -4.99 -13.11 11.12
N LEU A 17 -3.96 -13.94 11.14
CA LEU A 17 -3.13 -14.18 12.31
C LEU A 17 -1.90 -13.29 12.27
N THR A 18 -1.49 -12.80 13.44
CA THR A 18 -0.19 -12.14 13.64
C THR A 18 0.69 -13.05 14.46
N LEU A 19 1.82 -13.47 13.89
CA LEU A 19 2.81 -14.32 14.52
C LEU A 19 4.00 -13.46 14.97
N GLY A 20 4.37 -13.55 16.25
CA GLY A 20 5.61 -13.00 16.75
C GLY A 20 6.69 -14.08 16.72
N VAL A 21 7.71 -13.92 15.87
CA VAL A 21 8.81 -14.88 15.72
C VAL A 21 10.10 -14.22 16.21
N ALA A 22 10.75 -14.82 17.20
CA ALA A 22 12.05 -14.35 17.69
C ALA A 22 13.14 -14.83 16.73
N GLU A 23 13.76 -13.92 16.00
CA GLU A 23 14.85 -14.19 15.07
C GLU A 23 16.07 -13.35 15.45
N ASN A 24 17.22 -14.00 15.67
CA ASN A 24 18.48 -13.33 16.02
C ASN A 24 18.32 -12.32 17.19
N GLY A 25 17.52 -12.69 18.21
CA GLY A 25 17.26 -11.86 19.38
C GLY A 25 16.26 -10.70 19.16
N THR A 26 15.67 -10.59 17.96
CA THR A 26 14.65 -9.57 17.64
C THR A 26 13.31 -10.23 17.38
N LEU A 27 12.24 -9.72 18.01
CA LEU A 27 10.87 -10.18 17.73
C LEU A 27 10.38 -9.57 16.41
N LYS A 28 10.14 -10.40 15.40
CA LYS A 28 9.58 -10.01 14.11
C LYS A 28 8.12 -10.42 14.02
N LYS A 29 7.31 -9.56 13.40
CA LYS A 29 5.91 -9.86 13.10
C LYS A 29 5.78 -10.44 11.70
N TYR A 30 5.03 -11.52 11.60
CA TYR A 30 4.58 -12.14 10.36
C TYR A 30 3.06 -12.19 10.35
N TYR A 31 2.46 -12.00 9.18
CA TYR A 31 1.03 -12.06 8.98
C TYR A 31 0.69 -13.27 8.12
N VAL A 32 -0.34 -14.01 8.55
CA VAL A 32 -0.87 -15.16 7.83
C VAL A 32 -2.35 -14.93 7.60
N LYS A 33 -2.77 -15.00 6.34
CA LYS A 33 -4.19 -14.95 5.97
C LYS A 33 -4.66 -16.36 5.59
N ILE A 34 -5.72 -16.81 6.24
CA ILE A 34 -6.36 -18.10 6.01
C ILE A 34 -7.82 -17.81 5.65
N GLY A 35 -8.27 -18.32 4.51
CA GLY A 35 -9.67 -18.33 4.11
C GLY A 35 -10.23 -19.75 4.22
N GLN A 36 -11.39 -19.91 4.81
CA GLN A 36 -12.08 -21.19 4.91
C GLN A 36 -13.54 -21.02 4.48
N GLY A 37 -13.93 -21.74 3.44
CA GLY A 37 -15.28 -21.78 2.92
C GLY A 37 -16.07 -22.91 3.56
N TYR A 38 -17.28 -22.59 4.01
CA TYR A 38 -18.22 -23.49 4.64
C TYR A 38 -19.49 -23.59 3.79
N ILE A 39 -20.01 -24.79 3.61
CA ILE A 39 -21.29 -25.03 2.94
C ILE A 39 -22.26 -25.74 3.88
N GLU A 40 -23.50 -25.31 3.87
CA GLU A 40 -24.58 -25.97 4.61
C GLU A 40 -25.02 -27.26 3.89
N GLN A 41 -25.05 -28.38 4.62
CA GLN A 41 -25.56 -29.66 4.15
C GLN A 41 -26.53 -30.23 5.19
N GLY A 42 -27.83 -30.00 4.97
CA GLY A 42 -28.85 -30.33 5.96
C GLY A 42 -28.65 -29.51 7.23
N ALA A 43 -28.53 -30.16 8.38
CA ALA A 43 -28.27 -29.49 9.68
C ALA A 43 -26.76 -29.37 10.02
N THR A 44 -25.86 -29.61 9.06
CA THR A 44 -24.41 -29.64 9.31
C THR A 44 -23.66 -28.68 8.40
N TRP A 45 -22.61 -28.06 8.94
CA TRP A 45 -21.69 -27.23 8.19
C TRP A 45 -20.43 -28.03 7.86
N LYS A 46 -20.02 -28.04 6.59
CA LYS A 46 -18.78 -28.69 6.16
C LYS A 46 -17.84 -27.68 5.52
N ILE A 47 -16.54 -27.86 5.75
CA ILE A 47 -15.51 -27.13 5.04
C ILE A 47 -15.50 -27.61 3.59
N ALA A 48 -15.71 -26.68 2.66
CA ALA A 48 -15.75 -26.93 1.22
C ALA A 48 -14.58 -26.31 0.48
N ALA A 49 -13.91 -25.32 1.08
CA ALA A 49 -12.72 -24.68 0.52
C ALA A 49 -11.77 -24.25 1.63
N GLU A 50 -10.47 -24.34 1.37
CA GLU A 50 -9.43 -23.79 2.23
C GLU A 50 -8.40 -23.07 1.37
N GLN A 51 -8.00 -21.89 1.81
CA GLN A 51 -6.96 -21.10 1.19
C GLN A 51 -6.02 -20.60 2.28
N ARG A 52 -4.72 -20.83 2.09
CA ARG A 52 -3.67 -20.22 2.91
C ARG A 52 -2.81 -19.35 2.02
N GLU A 53 -2.68 -18.09 2.37
CA GLU A 53 -1.72 -17.20 1.71
C GLU A 53 -0.33 -17.38 2.32
N ALA A 54 0.71 -17.04 1.55
CA ALA A 54 2.07 -17.04 2.04
C ALA A 54 2.22 -16.06 3.22
N GLU A 55 3.15 -16.36 4.13
CA GLU A 55 3.51 -15.47 5.22
C GLU A 55 4.09 -14.16 4.66
N THR A 56 3.58 -13.03 5.15
CA THR A 56 4.06 -11.70 4.76
C THR A 56 4.59 -10.95 5.97
N ARG A 57 5.50 -9.99 5.74
CA ARG A 57 6.02 -9.09 6.79
C ARG A 57 5.27 -7.77 6.87
N LEU A 58 4.63 -7.35 5.77
CA LEU A 58 3.62 -6.30 5.78
C LEU A 58 2.23 -6.88 6.02
N LYS A 59 1.40 -6.13 6.73
CA LYS A 59 0.02 -6.49 7.01
C LYS A 59 -0.80 -6.33 5.73
N ALA A 60 -1.45 -7.40 5.28
CA ALA A 60 -2.42 -7.29 4.20
C ALA A 60 -3.70 -6.56 4.70
N PRO A 61 -4.38 -5.80 3.84
CA PRO A 61 -5.66 -5.19 4.16
C PRO A 61 -6.72 -6.27 4.40
N ALA A 62 -7.58 -6.05 5.40
CA ALA A 62 -8.77 -6.88 5.62
C ALA A 62 -9.76 -6.69 4.46
N GLU A 63 -9.95 -5.42 4.06
CA GLU A 63 -10.81 -4.98 2.97
C GLU A 63 -10.07 -3.93 2.12
N LYS A 64 -10.32 -3.89 0.82
CA LYS A 64 -9.75 -2.87 -0.06
C LYS A 64 -10.53 -1.56 0.11
N LYS A 65 -9.85 -0.50 0.54
CA LYS A 65 -10.41 0.86 0.60
C LYS A 65 -10.52 1.45 -0.80
N ASP A 66 -11.27 2.53 -0.96
CA ASP A 66 -11.18 3.35 -2.17
C ASP A 66 -10.00 4.32 -2.04
N LEU A 67 -8.80 3.87 -2.42
CA LEU A 67 -7.56 4.67 -2.35
C LEU A 67 -7.44 5.66 -3.52
N TYR A 68 -8.10 5.35 -4.64
CA TYR A 68 -8.04 6.09 -5.90
C TYR A 68 -9.45 6.46 -6.37
N PRO A 69 -10.14 7.37 -5.65
CA PRO A 69 -11.52 7.73 -5.95
C PRO A 69 -11.68 8.29 -7.36
N ALA A 70 -12.72 7.85 -8.05
CA ALA A 70 -13.01 8.28 -9.41
C ALA A 70 -13.40 9.77 -9.47
N GLY A 71 -12.98 10.45 -10.55
CA GLY A 71 -13.35 11.85 -10.81
C GLY A 71 -12.53 12.89 -10.03
N VAL A 72 -11.53 12.45 -9.26
CA VAL A 72 -10.61 13.36 -8.59
C VAL A 72 -9.57 13.91 -9.56
N ASN A 73 -9.30 15.22 -9.45
CA ASN A 73 -8.27 15.89 -10.22
C ASN A 73 -6.92 15.74 -9.52
N ALA A 74 -6.07 14.86 -10.06
CA ALA A 74 -4.74 14.57 -9.51
C ALA A 74 -3.81 15.80 -9.45
N GLU A 75 -3.90 16.74 -10.40
CA GLU A 75 -3.08 17.97 -10.33
C GLU A 75 -3.44 18.81 -9.12
N LYS A 76 -4.74 18.90 -8.84
CA LYS A 76 -5.25 19.63 -7.67
C LYS A 76 -4.82 18.96 -6.38
N GLU A 77 -4.92 17.63 -6.28
CA GLU A 77 -4.44 16.90 -5.10
C GLU A 77 -2.95 17.08 -4.86
N ILE A 78 -2.13 17.02 -5.92
CA ILE A 78 -0.69 17.27 -5.80
C ILE A 78 -0.43 18.70 -5.32
N ALA A 79 -1.15 19.70 -5.85
CA ALA A 79 -1.01 21.08 -5.42
C ALA A 79 -1.40 21.27 -3.94
N GLU A 80 -2.51 20.68 -3.49
CA GLU A 80 -2.96 20.71 -2.10
C GLU A 80 -1.97 19.99 -1.15
N ALA A 81 -1.39 18.87 -1.61
CA ALA A 81 -0.36 18.15 -0.89
C ALA A 81 0.92 18.98 -0.74
N LEU A 82 1.34 19.68 -1.80
CA LEU A 82 2.50 20.57 -1.77
C LEU A 82 2.28 21.76 -0.83
N GLU A 83 1.11 22.39 -0.86
CA GLU A 83 0.76 23.47 0.07
C GLU A 83 0.81 23.00 1.53
N THR A 84 0.23 21.82 1.81
CA THR A 84 0.26 21.20 3.13
C THR A 84 1.69 20.86 3.56
N ALA A 85 2.49 20.30 2.66
CA ALA A 85 3.88 19.95 2.91
C ALA A 85 4.74 21.18 3.23
N ALA A 86 4.56 22.28 2.50
CA ALA A 86 5.25 23.55 2.77
C ALA A 86 4.91 24.12 4.16
N LYS A 87 3.62 24.14 4.53
CA LYS A 87 3.16 24.63 5.85
C LYS A 87 3.64 23.76 7.02
N SER A 88 3.83 22.47 6.78
CA SER A 88 4.19 21.49 7.82
C SER A 88 5.65 21.04 7.78
N HIS A 89 6.48 21.65 6.92
CA HIS A 89 7.88 21.29 6.71
C HIS A 89 8.08 19.81 6.38
N LYS A 90 7.18 19.26 5.57
CA LYS A 90 7.20 17.87 5.10
C LYS A 90 7.56 17.80 3.62
N ARG A 91 7.80 16.59 3.14
CA ARG A 91 7.87 16.27 1.71
C ARG A 91 6.55 15.69 1.21
N VAL A 92 6.39 15.61 -0.10
CA VAL A 92 5.25 14.91 -0.69
C VAL A 92 5.70 13.54 -1.20
N LEU A 93 4.98 12.49 -0.82
CA LEU A 93 5.14 11.15 -1.34
C LEU A 93 3.96 10.86 -2.28
N LEU A 94 4.24 10.82 -3.58
CA LEU A 94 3.26 10.44 -4.60
C LEU A 94 3.28 8.92 -4.77
N ILE A 95 2.11 8.28 -4.73
CA ILE A 95 1.93 6.85 -4.97
C ILE A 95 1.03 6.65 -6.18
N PHE A 96 1.62 6.34 -7.33
CA PHE A 96 0.89 6.03 -8.56
C PHE A 96 0.39 4.59 -8.52
N GLY A 97 -0.89 4.40 -8.83
CA GLY A 97 -1.54 3.09 -8.82
C GLY A 97 -3.02 3.19 -9.13
N GLY A 98 -3.77 2.16 -8.77
CA GLY A 98 -5.22 2.11 -8.96
C GLY A 98 -5.85 1.12 -7.98
N ASN A 99 -7.17 1.21 -7.76
CA ASN A 99 -7.84 0.36 -6.76
C ASN A 99 -7.78 -1.15 -7.08
N TRP A 100 -7.57 -1.51 -8.34
CA TRP A 100 -7.36 -2.91 -8.77
C TRP A 100 -6.03 -3.49 -8.26
N CYS A 101 -5.03 -2.64 -8.00
CA CYS A 101 -3.67 -3.01 -7.59
C CYS A 101 -3.63 -3.48 -6.13
N TYR A 102 -3.47 -4.79 -5.91
CA TYR A 102 -3.41 -5.36 -4.56
C TYR A 102 -2.21 -4.84 -3.75
N ASP A 103 -1.02 -4.76 -4.34
CA ASP A 103 0.19 -4.27 -3.66
C ASP A 103 0.07 -2.80 -3.23
N CYS A 104 -0.73 -1.99 -3.94
CA CYS A 104 -1.02 -0.62 -3.56
C CYS A 104 -1.78 -0.56 -2.22
N HIS A 105 -2.77 -1.44 -2.03
CA HIS A 105 -3.49 -1.55 -0.75
C HIS A 105 -2.62 -2.14 0.37
N VAL A 106 -1.70 -3.05 0.05
CA VAL A 106 -0.75 -3.58 1.04
C VAL A 106 0.20 -2.49 1.52
N LEU A 107 0.72 -1.66 0.61
CA LEU A 107 1.57 -0.53 0.96
C LEU A 107 0.81 0.51 1.81
N ASP A 108 -0.42 0.84 1.42
CA ASP A 108 -1.26 1.76 2.20
C ASP A 108 -1.58 1.19 3.59
N GLU A 109 -1.96 -0.08 3.72
CA GLU A 109 -2.19 -0.70 5.04
C GLU A 109 -0.93 -0.65 5.90
N ALA A 110 0.25 -0.86 5.30
CA ALA A 110 1.54 -0.74 5.98
C ALA A 110 1.82 0.68 6.49
N PHE A 111 1.45 1.72 5.73
CA PHE A 111 1.60 3.12 6.15
C PHE A 111 0.85 3.46 7.44
N HIS A 112 -0.19 2.69 7.77
CA HIS A 112 -1.00 2.89 8.97
C HIS A 112 -0.56 2.02 10.16
N THR A 113 0.47 1.18 10.03
CA THR A 113 0.92 0.35 11.16
C THR A 113 1.76 1.18 12.16
N PRO A 114 1.79 0.79 13.45
CA PRO A 114 2.55 1.51 14.48
C PRO A 114 4.05 1.64 14.19
N GLU A 115 4.62 0.72 13.42
CA GLU A 115 6.03 0.71 13.04
C GLU A 115 6.38 1.80 12.02
N ILE A 116 5.48 2.06 11.05
CA ILE A 116 5.76 2.94 9.90
C ILE A 116 5.10 4.31 10.07
N ALA A 117 3.86 4.35 10.54
CA ALA A 117 3.04 5.56 10.60
C ALA A 117 3.75 6.75 11.30
N PRO A 118 4.48 6.58 12.42
CA PRO A 118 5.16 7.71 13.06
C PRO A 118 6.24 8.37 12.19
N THR A 119 6.96 7.58 11.39
CA THR A 119 7.99 8.11 10.48
C THR A 119 7.35 8.71 9.24
N LEU A 120 6.31 8.08 8.68
CA LEU A 120 5.61 8.62 7.53
C LEU A 120 4.92 9.96 7.88
N ASN A 121 4.04 9.95 8.89
CA ASN A 121 3.19 11.09 9.23
C ASN A 121 3.98 12.30 9.69
N ARG A 122 5.15 12.11 10.30
CA ARG A 122 6.03 13.21 10.71
C ARG A 122 6.68 13.91 9.52
N ASN A 123 7.00 13.19 8.46
CA ASN A 123 7.94 13.65 7.43
C ASN A 123 7.30 13.84 6.05
N PHE A 124 6.14 13.25 5.79
CA PHE A 124 5.52 13.22 4.47
C PHE A 124 4.03 13.56 4.50
N VAL A 125 3.57 14.13 3.39
CA VAL A 125 2.17 14.16 2.95
C VAL A 125 2.05 13.15 1.81
N VAL A 126 1.14 12.19 1.91
CA VAL A 126 0.95 11.17 0.87
C VAL A 126 -0.17 11.61 -0.07
N ALA A 127 0.03 11.47 -1.38
CA ALA A 127 -1.01 11.64 -2.39
C ALA A 127 -1.05 10.41 -3.31
N HIS A 128 -2.25 9.85 -3.50
CA HIS A 128 -2.49 8.67 -4.32
C HIS A 128 -2.93 9.10 -5.72
N ILE A 129 -2.14 8.80 -6.74
CA ILE A 129 -2.40 9.26 -8.12
C ILE A 129 -3.01 8.11 -8.94
N ASP A 130 -4.30 8.21 -9.26
CA ASP A 130 -5.03 7.22 -10.06
C ASP A 130 -4.48 7.15 -11.48
N ILE A 131 -4.00 5.99 -11.91
CA ILE A 131 -3.57 5.78 -13.30
C ILE A 131 -4.66 5.14 -14.16
N GLY A 132 -5.86 4.91 -13.61
CA GLY A 132 -6.90 4.12 -14.25
C GLY A 132 -6.42 2.71 -14.55
N GLU A 133 -6.72 2.21 -15.74
CA GLU A 133 -6.17 0.95 -16.27
C GLU A 133 -4.95 1.25 -17.15
N TYR A 134 -4.02 2.06 -16.62
CA TYR A 134 -2.88 2.65 -17.34
C TYR A 134 -3.28 3.64 -18.46
N ASP A 135 -4.37 4.37 -18.26
CA ASP A 135 -4.95 5.30 -19.22
C ASP A 135 -5.23 6.70 -18.66
N LYS A 136 -4.98 6.95 -17.38
CA LYS A 136 -5.13 8.27 -16.73
C LYS A 136 -3.82 8.80 -16.14
N ASN A 137 -3.72 10.13 -16.03
CA ASN A 137 -2.63 10.85 -15.35
C ASN A 137 -1.21 10.43 -15.81
N LEU A 138 -1.09 9.95 -17.06
CA LEU A 138 0.16 9.46 -17.64
C LEU A 138 1.16 10.61 -17.89
N ASP A 139 0.64 11.80 -18.16
CA ASP A 139 1.38 13.05 -18.25
C ASP A 139 2.01 13.42 -16.89
N LEU A 140 1.30 13.22 -15.77
CA LEU A 140 1.85 13.39 -14.42
C LEU A 140 2.91 12.34 -14.10
N ALA A 141 2.66 11.08 -14.45
CA ALA A 141 3.68 10.04 -14.31
C ALA A 141 4.94 10.40 -15.11
N LYS A 142 4.79 10.92 -16.33
CA LYS A 142 5.92 11.42 -17.14
C LYS A 142 6.61 12.63 -16.51
N LYS A 143 5.84 13.61 -16.01
CA LYS A 143 6.35 14.81 -15.33
C LYS A 143 7.24 14.49 -14.15
N TYR A 144 6.86 13.47 -13.37
CA TYR A 144 7.61 13.02 -12.19
C TYR A 144 8.52 11.81 -12.47
N GLU A 145 8.81 11.54 -13.76
CA GLU A 145 9.69 10.45 -14.20
C GLU A 145 9.33 9.06 -13.65
N VAL A 146 8.04 8.78 -13.40
CA VAL A 146 7.56 7.51 -12.87
C VAL A 146 7.40 6.48 -13.99
N PRO A 147 8.19 5.39 -13.99
CA PRO A 147 8.17 4.41 -15.07
C PRO A 147 7.05 3.37 -14.85
N LEU A 148 5.79 3.75 -15.11
CA LEU A 148 4.60 2.88 -14.88
C LEU A 148 4.69 1.50 -15.56
N LYS A 149 5.46 1.38 -16.65
CA LYS A 149 5.72 0.09 -17.33
C LYS A 149 6.46 -0.93 -16.45
N ARG A 150 7.07 -0.49 -15.34
CA ARG A 150 7.74 -1.36 -14.36
C ARG A 150 6.78 -1.85 -13.28
N GLY A 151 5.50 -1.47 -13.31
CA GLY A 151 4.49 -1.90 -12.34
C GLY A 151 4.18 -0.85 -11.28
N VAL A 152 3.16 -1.13 -10.48
CA VAL A 152 2.61 -0.28 -9.42
C VAL A 152 2.44 -1.09 -8.13
N PRO A 153 2.47 -0.48 -6.93
CA PRO A 153 2.60 0.96 -6.68
C PRO A 153 3.97 1.50 -7.09
N ALA A 154 3.98 2.69 -7.68
CA ALA A 154 5.19 3.40 -8.07
C ALA A 154 5.29 4.73 -7.34
N ALA A 155 6.38 4.92 -6.60
CA ALA A 155 6.56 6.10 -5.77
C ALA A 155 7.38 7.21 -6.44
N ALA A 156 7.05 8.46 -6.12
CA ALA A 156 7.92 9.62 -6.32
C ALA A 156 7.96 10.46 -5.04
N VAL A 157 9.11 11.07 -4.74
CA VAL A 157 9.25 12.01 -3.62
C VAL A 157 9.51 13.39 -4.18
N LEU A 158 8.68 14.34 -3.76
CA LEU A 158 8.86 15.75 -4.06
C LEU A 158 9.30 16.51 -2.81
N GLU A 159 10.12 17.53 -3.01
CA GLU A 159 10.27 18.59 -2.04
C GLU A 159 8.99 19.43 -1.95
N SER A 160 8.79 20.16 -0.85
CA SER A 160 7.59 20.98 -0.63
C SER A 160 7.35 22.07 -1.68
N ASP A 161 8.36 22.45 -2.46
CA ASP A 161 8.25 23.38 -3.60
C ASP A 161 7.87 22.67 -4.94
N GLY A 162 7.68 21.36 -4.91
CA GLY A 162 7.32 20.54 -6.07
C GLY A 162 8.51 19.96 -6.82
N LYS A 163 9.76 20.24 -6.41
CA LYS A 163 10.95 19.67 -7.03
C LYS A 163 11.00 18.16 -6.82
N LEU A 164 11.16 17.41 -7.91
CA LEU A 164 11.39 15.97 -7.86
C LEU A 164 12.73 15.65 -7.20
N LEU A 165 12.70 14.88 -6.11
CA LEU A 165 13.89 14.40 -5.39
C LEU A 165 14.20 12.94 -5.72
N PHE A 166 13.16 12.15 -5.93
CA PHE A 166 13.26 10.73 -6.20
C PHE A 166 12.10 10.25 -7.06
N THR A 167 12.39 9.28 -7.92
CA THR A 167 11.38 8.45 -8.59
C THR A 167 11.81 6.99 -8.50
N GLN A 168 10.83 6.12 -8.27
CA GLN A 168 11.01 4.68 -8.22
C GLN A 168 11.45 4.18 -9.59
N LYS A 169 12.73 3.83 -9.74
CA LYS A 169 13.24 3.20 -10.97
C LYS A 169 13.37 1.68 -10.80
N ASN A 170 13.61 1.16 -9.61
CA ASN A 170 13.98 -0.25 -9.40
C ASN A 170 12.86 -1.11 -8.79
N GLN A 171 11.59 -0.76 -9.05
CA GLN A 171 10.43 -1.53 -8.58
C GLN A 171 10.35 -1.63 -7.05
N GLU A 172 10.84 -0.61 -6.33
CA GLU A 172 10.96 -0.59 -4.87
C GLU A 172 9.68 -1.02 -4.15
N PHE A 173 8.50 -0.62 -4.65
CA PHE A 173 7.20 -0.98 -4.07
C PHE A 173 6.31 -1.86 -4.95
N GLU A 174 6.73 -2.25 -6.16
CA GLU A 174 5.89 -3.04 -7.09
C GLU A 174 5.39 -4.35 -6.46
N LYS A 175 6.25 -5.01 -5.66
CA LYS A 175 5.88 -6.19 -4.87
C LYS A 175 5.79 -5.85 -3.40
N ALA A 176 5.01 -4.84 -3.04
CA ALA A 176 4.84 -4.40 -1.65
C ALA A 176 4.54 -5.56 -0.70
N ARG A 177 3.75 -6.56 -1.13
CA ARG A 177 3.45 -7.76 -0.33
C ARG A 177 4.67 -8.60 0.07
N SER A 178 5.79 -8.46 -0.64
CA SER A 178 7.05 -9.15 -0.39
C SER A 178 8.03 -8.33 0.44
N LEU A 179 7.70 -7.07 0.77
CA LEU A 179 8.53 -6.21 1.61
C LEU A 179 8.34 -6.52 3.10
N ALA A 180 9.26 -5.99 3.89
CA ALA A 180 9.17 -5.90 5.34
C ALA A 180 9.07 -4.44 5.81
N PRO A 181 8.61 -4.17 7.05
CA PRO A 181 8.51 -2.81 7.57
C PRO A 181 9.83 -2.04 7.52
N GLU A 182 10.95 -2.75 7.67
CA GLU A 182 12.30 -2.19 7.62
C GLU A 182 12.65 -1.63 6.23
N ASP A 183 12.15 -2.23 5.14
CA ASP A 183 12.37 -1.74 3.77
C ASP A 183 11.65 -0.40 3.55
N VAL A 184 10.39 -0.33 3.98
CA VAL A 184 9.59 0.91 3.93
C VAL A 184 10.22 1.99 4.80
N LEU A 185 10.64 1.65 6.02
CA LEU A 185 11.31 2.59 6.93
C LEU A 185 12.66 3.05 6.38
N ALA A 186 13.44 2.18 5.76
CA ALA A 186 14.71 2.56 5.13
C ALA A 186 14.47 3.59 4.02
N PHE A 187 13.45 3.36 3.19
CA PHE A 187 13.03 4.32 2.17
C PHE A 187 12.61 5.67 2.76
N LEU A 188 11.69 5.67 3.75
CA LEU A 188 11.21 6.89 4.38
C LEU A 188 12.32 7.65 5.10
N ASN A 189 13.25 6.95 5.76
CA ASN A 189 14.38 7.58 6.43
C ASN A 189 15.40 8.16 5.46
N LYS A 190 15.59 7.56 4.29
CA LYS A 190 16.45 8.09 3.24
C LYS A 190 15.89 9.39 2.66
N TRP A 191 14.56 9.48 2.52
CA TRP A 191 13.90 10.58 1.81
C TRP A 191 13.16 11.57 2.69
N LYS A 192 13.19 11.45 4.02
CA LYS A 192 12.60 12.45 4.92
C LYS A 192 13.30 13.82 4.74
N PRO A 193 12.62 14.94 5.04
CA PRO A 193 13.26 16.25 5.05
C PRO A 193 14.53 16.24 5.91
N ALA A 194 15.54 16.99 5.51
CA ALA A 194 16.67 17.24 6.39
C ALA A 194 16.14 17.98 7.63
N THR A 195 16.53 17.54 8.82
CA THR A 195 16.21 18.27 10.05
C THR A 195 16.77 19.67 9.93
N ALA A 196 15.90 20.68 10.01
CA ALA A 196 16.35 22.06 10.19
C ALA A 196 17.24 22.09 11.45
N LYS A 197 18.46 22.64 11.32
CA LYS A 197 19.34 22.88 12.46
C LYS A 197 18.79 23.99 13.34
#